data_AF-A0A7J8PD86-F1
#
_entry.id   AF-A0A7J8PD86-F1
#
_cell.length_a   1.000
_cell.length_b   1.000
_cell.length_c   1.000
_cell.angle_alpha   90.00
_cell.angle_beta   90.00
_cell.angle_gamma   90.00
#
_symmetry.space_group_name_H-M   'P 1'
#
loop_
_entity.id
_entity.type
_entity.pdbx_description
1 polymer ?
#
loop_
_entity_poly.entity_id
_entity_poly.type
_entity_poly.pdbx_seq_one_letter_code
_entity_poly.pdbx_strand_id
1 'polypeptide(L)'
;MGPFRYSPASTIAMLKERIVAEWPKDKKIAPKGANDIKLINAGKILENNKIVGQCRVHCGDLPEAVITMHVVVQPSVTKVKT
;
A
#
# COMPACT_ATOMS: atom_id res chain seq x y z
N MET A 1 -11.13 1.42 3.81
CA MET A 1 -10.89 1.35 2.35
C MET A 1 -10.77 -0.11 1.96
N GLY A 2 -11.23 -0.49 0.77
CA GLY A 2 -11.21 -1.88 0.31
C GLY A 2 -12.28 -2.77 0.98
N PRO A 3 -12.46 -4.02 0.49
CA PRO A 3 -11.47 -4.80 -0.27
C PRO A 3 -11.33 -4.43 -1.76
N PHE A 4 -10.13 -4.64 -2.31
CA PHE A 4 -9.81 -4.45 -3.74
C PHE A 4 -9.22 -5.74 -4.32
N ARG A 5 -9.55 -6.05 -5.58
CA ARG A 5 -8.96 -7.17 -6.32
C ARG A 5 -7.75 -6.71 -7.12
N TYR A 6 -6.66 -7.48 -7.02
CA TYR A 6 -5.41 -7.29 -7.77
C TYR A 6 -4.93 -8.64 -8.30
N SER A 7 -4.22 -8.61 -9.43
CA SER A 7 -3.50 -9.79 -9.92
C SER A 7 -2.24 -10.02 -9.07
N PRO A 8 -1.75 -11.27 -8.94
CA PRO A 8 -0.46 -11.53 -8.28
C PRO A 8 0.74 -10.80 -8.91
N ALA A 9 0.63 -10.42 -10.20
CA ALA A 9 1.64 -9.67 -10.94
C ALA A 9 1.56 -8.14 -10.75
N SER A 10 0.51 -7.63 -10.08
CA SER A 10 0.39 -6.19 -9.79
C SER A 10 1.54 -5.74 -8.89
N THR A 11 2.12 -4.58 -9.17
CA THR A 11 3.21 -4.04 -8.36
C THR A 11 2.67 -3.31 -7.12
N ILE A 12 3.50 -3.23 -6.09
CA ILE A 12 3.17 -2.46 -4.89
C ILE A 12 3.00 -0.97 -5.19
N ALA A 13 3.73 -0.44 -6.19
CA ALA A 13 3.52 0.93 -6.67
C ALA A 13 2.05 1.16 -7.11
N MET A 14 1.47 0.25 -7.90
CA MET A 14 0.07 0.35 -8.34
C MET A 14 -0.90 0.36 -7.15
N LEU A 15 -0.64 -0.45 -6.12
CA LEU A 15 -1.46 -0.47 -4.91
C LEU A 15 -1.40 0.88 -4.18
N LYS A 16 -0.22 1.47 -4.04
CA LYS A 16 -0.03 2.77 -3.39
C LYS A 16 -0.73 3.89 -4.17
N GLU A 17 -0.62 3.92 -5.49
CA GLU A 17 -1.32 4.91 -6.33
C GLU A 17 -2.84 4.81 -6.16
N ARG A 18 -3.40 3.59 -6.14
CA ARG A 18 -4.83 3.41 -5.89
C ARG A 18 -5.25 3.83 -4.49
N ILE A 19 -4.41 3.63 -3.48
CA ILE A 19 -4.69 4.11 -2.12
C ILE A 19 -4.75 5.65 -2.09
N VAL A 20 -3.87 6.35 -2.82
CA VAL A 20 -3.94 7.82 -2.94
C VAL A 20 -5.25 8.24 -3.60
N ALA A 21 -5.61 7.62 -4.71
CA ALA A 21 -6.81 7.97 -5.48
C ALA A 21 -8.12 7.73 -4.70
N GLU A 22 -8.18 6.65 -3.94
CA GLU A 22 -9.37 6.24 -3.17
C GLU A 22 -9.33 6.72 -1.71
N TRP A 23 -8.39 7.61 -1.36
CA TRP A 23 -8.23 8.06 0.02
C TRP A 23 -9.50 8.74 0.54
N PRO A 24 -10.00 8.40 1.74
CA PRO A 24 -11.26 8.98 2.23
C PRO A 24 -11.10 10.48 2.48
N LYS A 25 -12.02 11.27 1.93
CA LYS A 25 -11.98 12.74 1.95
C LYS A 25 -12.21 13.33 3.34
N ASP A 26 -12.76 12.55 4.27
CA ASP A 26 -13.04 12.93 5.66
C ASP A 26 -11.82 12.82 6.60
N LYS A 27 -10.65 12.40 6.09
CA LYS A 27 -9.44 12.24 6.91
C LYS A 27 -8.63 13.53 6.99
N LYS A 28 -8.25 13.90 8.23
CA LYS A 28 -7.38 15.05 8.53
C LYS A 28 -5.99 14.95 7.87
N ILE A 29 -5.49 13.73 7.67
CA ILE A 29 -4.21 13.45 7.03
C ILE A 29 -4.50 12.70 5.73
N ALA A 30 -3.94 13.19 4.62
CA ALA A 30 -4.05 12.58 3.30
C ALA A 30 -2.67 12.50 2.64
N PRO A 31 -2.34 11.40 1.95
CA PRO A 31 -1.12 11.30 1.17
C PRO A 31 -1.22 12.23 -0.05
N LYS A 32 -0.13 12.91 -0.40
CA LYS A 32 -0.06 13.73 -1.63
C LYS A 32 0.33 12.89 -2.86
N GLY A 33 0.93 11.73 -2.62
CA GLY A 33 1.32 10.77 -3.65
C GLY A 33 1.80 9.45 -3.05
N ALA A 34 2.11 8.46 -3.90
CA ALA A 34 2.50 7.12 -3.44
C ALA A 34 3.76 7.10 -2.54
N ASN A 35 4.64 8.09 -2.68
CA ASN A 35 5.84 8.23 -1.84
C ASN A 35 5.52 8.55 -0.38
N ASP A 36 4.36 9.12 -0.10
CA ASP A 36 3.90 9.37 1.26
C ASP A 36 3.32 8.10 1.92
N ILE A 37 3.24 6.99 1.19
CA ILE A 37 2.62 5.75 1.67
C ILE A 37 3.66 4.68 2.00
N LYS A 38 3.60 4.20 3.24
CA LYS A 38 4.19 2.93 3.65
C LYS A 38 3.09 1.88 3.74
N LEU A 39 3.14 0.90 2.83
CA LEU A 39 2.25 -0.25 2.84
C LEU A 39 2.92 -1.37 3.63
N ILE A 40 2.23 -1.94 4.61
CA ILE A 40 2.79 -2.93 5.52
C ILE A 40 1.94 -4.21 5.45
N ASN A 41 2.60 -5.34 5.23
CA ASN A 41 2.00 -6.66 5.36
C ASN A 41 2.90 -7.52 6.25
N ALA A 42 2.31 -8.25 7.21
CA ALA A 42 3.03 -9.19 8.08
C ALA A 42 4.26 -8.60 8.78
N GLY A 43 4.15 -7.35 9.24
CA GLY A 43 5.25 -6.64 9.91
C GLY A 43 6.35 -6.13 8.97
N LYS A 44 6.24 -6.30 7.65
CA LYS A 44 7.21 -5.82 6.67
C LYS A 44 6.65 -4.65 5.85
N ILE A 45 7.46 -3.60 5.67
CA ILE A 45 7.18 -2.54 4.71
C ILE A 45 7.42 -3.10 3.30
N LEU A 46 6.45 -2.89 2.41
CA LEU A 46 6.50 -3.39 1.04
C LEU A 46 7.17 -2.37 0.11
N GLU A 47 8.11 -2.85 -0.70
CA GLU A 47 8.88 -2.07 -1.67
C GLU A 47 8.10 -1.93 -2.99
N ASN A 48 8.22 -0.77 -3.65
CA ASN A 48 7.41 -0.41 -4.82
C ASN A 48 7.59 -1.35 -6.03
N ASN A 49 8.79 -1.90 -6.20
CA ASN A 49 9.17 -2.79 -7.31
C ASN A 49 8.75 -4.25 -7.09
N LYS A 50 8.30 -4.63 -5.90
CA LYS A 50 7.79 -5.99 -5.64
C LYS A 50 6.39 -6.15 -6.20
N ILE A 51 6.03 -7.41 -6.48
CA ILE A 51 4.69 -7.80 -6.91
C ILE A 51 3.87 -8.35 -5.74
N VAL A 52 2.55 -8.25 -5.83
CA VAL A 52 1.61 -8.71 -4.80
C VAL A 52 1.82 -10.18 -4.45
N GLY A 53 2.09 -11.04 -5.45
CA GLY A 53 2.33 -12.47 -5.26
C GLY A 53 3.51 -12.78 -4.33
N GLN A 54 4.54 -11.93 -4.32
CA GLN A 54 5.71 -12.08 -3.44
C GLN A 54 5.48 -11.56 -2.02
N CYS A 55 4.39 -10.82 -1.82
CA CYS A 55 4.05 -10.21 -0.54
C CYS A 55 3.07 -11.08 0.28
N ARG A 56 2.62 -12.20 -0.28
CA ARG A 56 1.78 -13.18 0.42
C ARG A 56 2.58 -13.87 1.52
N VAL A 57 1.93 -14.11 2.65
CA VAL A 57 2.53 -14.80 3.79
C VAL A 57 2.09 -16.25 3.70
N HIS A 58 3.04 -17.18 3.72
CA HIS A 58 2.79 -18.62 3.67
C HIS A 58 1.97 -19.18 4.86
N CYS A 59 1.42 -18.34 5.73
CA CYS A 59 0.65 -18.76 6.89
C CYS A 59 -0.84 -18.76 6.54
N GLY A 60 -1.37 -19.93 6.18
CA GLY A 60 -2.82 -20.15 6.03
C GLY A 60 -3.45 -19.56 4.77
N ASP A 61 -2.69 -19.45 3.67
CA ASP A 61 -3.19 -18.98 2.37
C ASP A 61 -4.36 -19.85 1.87
N LEU A 62 -5.59 -19.44 2.20
CA LEU A 62 -6.81 -19.95 1.59
C LEU A 62 -7.02 -19.22 0.25
N PRO A 63 -7.33 -19.92 -0.85
CA PRO A 63 -7.38 -19.35 -2.21
C PRO A 63 -8.37 -18.18 -2.41
N GLU A 64 -9.24 -17.90 -1.45
CA GLU A 64 -10.21 -16.79 -1.46
C GLU A 64 -10.03 -15.79 -0.30
N ALA A 65 -8.98 -15.92 0.51
CA ALA A 65 -8.77 -15.04 1.65
C ALA A 65 -8.43 -13.60 1.20
N VAL A 66 -9.13 -12.63 1.78
CA VAL A 66 -8.80 -11.21 1.65
C VAL A 66 -7.57 -10.92 2.52
N ILE A 67 -6.54 -10.33 1.92
CA ILE A 67 -5.37 -9.88 2.66
C ILE A 67 -5.62 -8.45 3.13
N THR A 68 -5.64 -8.26 4.46
CA THR A 68 -5.67 -6.92 5.05
C THR A 68 -4.25 -6.39 5.23
N MET A 69 -3.94 -5.27 4.59
CA MET A 69 -2.66 -4.57 4.74
C MET A 69 -2.84 -3.31 5.56
N HIS A 70 -1.79 -2.92 6.30
CA HIS A 70 -1.75 -1.66 7.03
C HIS A 70 -1.20 -0.56 6.13
N VAL A 71 -1.84 0.61 6.15
CA VAL A 71 -1.40 1.80 5.41
C VAL A 71 -0.98 2.86 6.41
N VAL A 72 0.26 3.34 6.31
CA VAL A 72 0.76 4.48 7.07
C VAL A 72 1.01 5.62 6.08
N VAL A 73 0.40 6.78 6.36
CA VAL A 73 0.68 8.02 5.64
C VAL A 73 1.77 8.75 6.39
N GLN A 74 2.93 8.85 5.77
CA GLN A 74 4.07 9.63 6.25
C GLN A 74 4.41 10.66 5.18
N PRO A 75 3.96 11.92 5.34
CA PRO A 75 4.29 12.99 4.41
C PRO A 75 5.81 13.08 4.19
N SER A 76 6.24 13.02 2.93
CA SER A 76 7.62 13.24 2.57
C SER A 76 8.01 14.69 2.89
N VAL A 77 9.03 14.87 3.71
CA VAL A 77 9.63 16.19 3.92
C VAL A 77 10.41 16.49 2.66
N THR A 78 9.84 17.27 1.74
CA THR A 78 10.61 17.82 0.63
C THR A 78 11.71 18.66 1.24
N LYS A 79 12.95 18.16 1.27
CA LYS A 79 14.11 19.01 1.54
C LYS A 79 14.16 20.02 0.42
N VAL A 80 13.65 21.22 0.66
CA VAL A 80 14.00 22.39 -0.14
C VAL A 80 15.50 22.52 0.03
N LYS A 81 16.27 22.28 -1.04
CA LYS A 81 17.67 22.71 -1.09
C LYS A 81 17.64 24.25 -1.09
N THR A 82 17.81 24.85 0.08
CA THR A 82 18.37 26.20 0.22
C THR A 82 19.86 26.18 -0.09
#